data_AF-A0A7K2MJ71-F1
#
_entry.id   AF-A0A7K2MJ71-F1
#
_cell.length_a   1.000
_cell.length_b   1.000
_cell.length_c   1.000
_cell.angle_alpha   90.00
_cell.angle_beta   90.00
_cell.angle_gamma   90.00
#
_symmetry.space_group_name_H-M   'P 1'
#
loop_
_entity.id
_entity.type
_entity.pdbx_description
1 polymer ?
#
loop_
_entity_poly.entity_id
_entity_poly.type
_entity_poly.pdbx_seq_one_letter_code
_entity_poly.pdbx_strand_id
1 'polypeptide(L)'
;VTAAAWEELTGELLTRLAALPALDGLWFDIHGAMTVEGLDDAEALLLEKVRAVVGDDVIVSTSMDLHGNVSRALVHRSDLITCYRMAPHEDHMETKERAVRNLLTHLASGAPRPLKAWVPVPVLLAGEQTSTRIEPAKSVYAAVPEVEAREGVIDAAIWVGYAWADEPRNRAAVVVTGHDEQAVSAGAEKLARGFWDARHDFDFVAPTGTFDDILDEALAGERRPYYVSDTGDNPTAGGAGDVTWGL
;
A
#
# COMPACT_ATOMS: atom_id res chain seq x y z
N VAL A 1 1.06 3.02 17.38
CA VAL A 1 -0.20 2.77 18.14
C VAL A 1 0.13 1.96 19.37
N THR A 2 -0.44 2.26 20.54
CA THR A 2 -0.17 1.47 21.75
C THR A 2 -0.78 0.07 21.63
N ALA A 3 -0.13 -0.93 22.23
CA ALA A 3 -0.64 -2.30 22.21
C ALA A 3 -2.08 -2.40 22.77
N ALA A 4 -2.35 -1.69 23.88
CA ALA A 4 -3.66 -1.66 24.51
C ALA A 4 -4.76 -1.09 23.59
N ALA A 5 -4.49 0.01 22.90
CA ALA A 5 -5.47 0.61 21.98
C ALA A 5 -5.74 -0.30 20.78
N TRP A 6 -4.71 -0.95 20.25
CA TRP A 6 -4.87 -1.92 19.17
C TRP A 6 -5.70 -3.13 19.61
N GLU A 7 -5.44 -3.65 20.82
CA GLU A 7 -6.17 -4.79 21.38
C GLU A 7 -7.65 -4.46 21.62
N GLU A 8 -7.95 -3.30 22.20
CA GLU A 8 -9.32 -2.82 22.44
C GLU A 8 -10.12 -2.71 21.13
N LEU A 9 -9.58 -1.97 20.15
CA LEU A 9 -10.25 -1.76 18.85
C LEU A 9 -10.40 -3.07 18.06
N THR A 10 -9.39 -3.93 18.11
CA THR A 10 -9.45 -5.26 17.49
C THR A 10 -10.52 -6.12 18.15
N GLY A 11 -10.60 -6.12 19.49
CA GLY A 11 -11.61 -6.86 20.24
C GLY A 11 -13.04 -6.41 19.92
N GLU A 12 -13.26 -5.10 19.82
CA GLU A 12 -14.54 -4.52 19.41
C GLU A 12 -14.92 -4.94 17.98
N LEU A 13 -13.97 -4.82 17.03
CA LEU A 13 -14.16 -5.21 15.64
C LEU A 13 -14.57 -6.68 15.52
N LEU A 14 -13.84 -7.58 16.17
CA LEU A 14 -14.09 -9.03 16.11
C LEU A 14 -15.41 -9.40 16.77
N THR A 15 -15.79 -8.73 17.87
CA THR A 15 -17.08 -8.94 18.53
C THR A 15 -18.24 -8.58 17.61
N ARG A 16 -18.15 -7.44 16.91
CA ARG A 16 -19.17 -7.01 15.95
C ARG A 16 -19.23 -7.94 14.74
N LEU A 17 -18.07 -8.36 14.24
CA LEU A 17 -17.95 -9.29 13.12
C LEU A 17 -18.59 -10.65 13.45
N ALA A 18 -18.35 -11.19 14.64
CA ALA A 18 -18.92 -12.46 15.10
C ALA A 18 -20.44 -12.44 15.28
N ALA A 19 -21.03 -11.25 15.44
CA ALA A 19 -22.47 -11.07 15.56
C ALA A 19 -23.20 -10.99 14.21
N LEU A 20 -22.46 -10.90 13.10
CA LEU A 20 -23.04 -10.91 11.74
C LEU A 20 -23.46 -12.33 11.34
N PRO A 21 -24.42 -12.48 10.41
CA PRO A 21 -24.67 -13.77 9.78
C PRO A 21 -23.43 -14.24 8.99
N ALA A 22 -23.46 -15.51 8.56
CA ALA A 22 -22.42 -16.06 7.70
C ALA A 22 -22.20 -15.16 6.47
N LEU A 23 -20.94 -14.86 6.18
CA LEU A 23 -20.52 -14.00 5.07
C LEU A 23 -20.05 -14.86 3.90
N ASP A 24 -20.38 -14.46 2.68
CA ASP A 24 -19.76 -15.06 1.48
C ASP A 24 -18.40 -14.39 1.17
N GLY A 25 -18.27 -13.11 1.52
CA GLY A 25 -17.06 -12.34 1.34
C GLY A 25 -16.90 -11.21 2.36
N LEU A 26 -15.66 -10.78 2.54
CA LEU A 26 -15.25 -9.71 3.43
C LEU A 26 -14.32 -8.75 2.68
N TRP A 27 -14.66 -7.46 2.73
CA TRP A 27 -13.77 -6.41 2.26
C TRP A 27 -12.95 -5.87 3.42
N PHE A 28 -11.63 -6.03 3.34
CA PHE A 28 -10.65 -5.64 4.36
C PHE A 28 -9.91 -4.38 3.90
N ASP A 29 -10.47 -3.22 4.25
CA ASP A 29 -9.89 -1.91 3.95
C ASP A 29 -8.96 -1.47 5.08
N ILE A 30 -7.67 -1.39 4.80
CA ILE A 30 -6.62 -1.05 5.78
C ILE A 30 -5.62 -0.06 5.17
N HIS A 31 -4.82 0.61 5.99
CA HIS A 31 -3.71 1.42 5.45
C HIS A 31 -2.57 0.54 4.92
N GLY A 32 -2.22 -0.53 5.64
CA GLY A 32 -1.11 -1.42 5.28
C GLY A 32 0.25 -1.04 5.86
N ALA A 33 0.37 0.04 6.65
CA ALA A 33 1.61 0.43 7.34
C ALA A 33 1.38 0.83 8.82
N MET A 34 0.39 0.23 9.50
CA MET A 34 0.16 0.43 10.92
C MET A 34 1.27 -0.24 11.75
N THR A 35 1.96 0.55 12.56
CA THR A 35 2.91 0.05 13.57
C THR A 35 2.28 0.07 14.97
N VAL A 36 2.42 -1.04 15.67
CA VAL A 36 1.89 -1.25 17.02
C VAL A 36 3.02 -1.63 17.96
N GLU A 37 3.05 -1.05 19.15
CA GLU A 37 4.06 -1.35 20.16
C GLU A 37 4.11 -2.85 20.46
N GLY A 38 5.28 -3.46 20.25
CA GLY A 38 5.52 -4.87 20.57
C GLY A 38 4.89 -5.89 19.60
N LEU A 39 4.36 -5.44 18.45
CA LEU A 39 3.85 -6.32 17.40
C LEU A 39 4.49 -5.98 16.05
N ASP A 40 4.95 -7.02 15.36
CA ASP A 40 5.29 -6.94 13.94
C ASP A 40 4.04 -7.25 13.11
N ASP A 41 3.87 -6.57 11.97
CA ASP A 41 2.84 -6.92 10.96
C ASP A 41 1.42 -6.99 11.55
N ALA A 42 1.00 -5.88 12.15
CA ALA A 42 -0.31 -5.73 12.79
C ALA A 42 -1.47 -6.04 11.81
N GLU A 43 -1.27 -5.81 10.52
CA GLU A 43 -2.26 -6.08 9.47
C GLU A 43 -2.46 -7.56 9.22
N ALA A 44 -1.38 -8.35 9.09
CA ALA A 44 -1.51 -9.80 8.95
C ALA A 44 -2.09 -10.43 10.21
N LEU A 45 -1.71 -9.94 11.40
CA LEU A 45 -2.26 -10.43 12.66
C LEU A 45 -3.75 -10.10 12.81
N LEU A 46 -4.17 -8.89 12.44
CA LEU A 46 -5.58 -8.53 12.41
C LEU A 46 -6.35 -9.43 11.43
N LEU A 47 -5.83 -9.64 10.22
CA LEU A 47 -6.49 -10.49 9.24
C LEU A 47 -6.54 -11.97 9.66
N GLU A 48 -5.53 -12.46 10.37
CA GLU A 48 -5.57 -13.78 11.01
C GLU A 48 -6.72 -13.90 12.01
N LYS A 49 -6.88 -12.91 12.90
CA LYS A 49 -7.97 -12.89 13.87
C LYS A 49 -9.34 -12.78 13.19
N VAL A 50 -9.44 -11.98 12.13
CA VAL A 50 -10.64 -11.87 11.30
C VAL A 50 -10.99 -13.22 10.66
N ARG A 51 -10.01 -13.90 10.05
CA ARG A 51 -10.17 -15.25 9.48
C ARG A 51 -10.65 -16.27 10.50
N ALA A 52 -10.16 -16.21 11.74
CA ALA A 52 -10.61 -17.09 12.82
C ALA A 52 -12.10 -16.88 13.18
N VAL A 53 -12.66 -15.70 12.92
CA VAL A 53 -14.08 -15.38 13.15
C VAL A 53 -14.95 -15.77 11.95
N VAL A 54 -14.54 -15.40 10.74
CA VAL A 54 -15.38 -15.58 9.53
C VAL A 54 -15.22 -16.96 8.88
N GLY A 55 -14.11 -17.64 9.15
CA GLY A 55 -13.75 -18.92 8.53
C GLY A 55 -12.91 -18.77 7.26
N ASP A 56 -12.25 -19.87 6.86
CA ASP A 56 -11.37 -19.91 5.69
C ASP A 56 -12.14 -19.89 4.36
N ASP A 57 -13.43 -20.25 4.38
CA ASP A 57 -14.28 -20.33 3.19
C ASP A 57 -14.69 -18.94 2.66
N VAL A 58 -14.69 -17.91 3.50
CA VAL A 58 -15.06 -16.53 3.13
C VAL A 58 -14.00 -15.91 2.24
N ILE A 59 -14.41 -15.28 1.12
CA ILE A 59 -13.45 -14.60 0.24
C ILE A 59 -13.08 -13.23 0.82
N VAL A 60 -11.79 -13.01 1.07
CA VAL A 60 -11.28 -11.72 1.56
C VAL A 60 -10.69 -10.91 0.40
N SER A 61 -11.24 -9.71 0.16
CA SER A 61 -10.65 -8.71 -0.73
C SER A 61 -10.04 -7.58 0.07
N THR A 62 -8.75 -7.32 -0.13
CA THR A 62 -7.99 -6.31 0.63
C THR A 62 -7.67 -5.11 -0.25
N SER A 63 -8.02 -3.90 0.21
CA SER A 63 -7.53 -2.63 -0.35
C SER A 63 -6.64 -1.94 0.65
N MET A 64 -5.59 -1.28 0.16
CA MET A 64 -4.71 -0.48 1.02
C MET A 64 -3.96 0.63 0.30
N ASP A 65 -3.24 1.43 1.09
CA ASP A 65 -2.33 2.45 0.58
C ASP A 65 -1.16 1.82 -0.19
N LEU A 66 -0.62 2.50 -1.19
CA LEU A 66 0.56 2.04 -1.92
C LEU A 66 1.83 2.08 -1.07
N HIS A 67 1.85 2.85 0.01
CA HIS A 67 2.88 2.82 1.05
C HIS A 67 2.69 1.63 2.02
N GLY A 68 1.63 0.82 1.88
CA GLY A 68 1.48 -0.39 2.69
C GLY A 68 2.66 -1.36 2.52
N ASN A 69 3.10 -1.98 3.63
CA ASN A 69 4.13 -3.02 3.63
C ASN A 69 3.48 -4.40 3.50
N VAL A 70 3.44 -4.94 2.27
CA VAL A 70 2.79 -6.24 1.98
C VAL A 70 3.69 -7.39 2.38
N SER A 71 3.45 -7.92 3.57
CA SER A 71 4.13 -9.12 4.06
C SER A 71 3.66 -10.39 3.33
N ARG A 72 4.47 -11.44 3.44
CA ARG A 72 4.10 -12.79 2.97
C ARG A 72 2.85 -13.31 3.68
N ALA A 73 2.70 -13.02 4.98
CA ALA A 73 1.54 -13.48 5.74
C ALA A 73 0.27 -12.78 5.27
N LEU A 74 0.31 -11.46 5.10
CA LEU A 74 -0.83 -10.65 4.64
C LEU A 74 -1.31 -11.11 3.25
N VAL A 75 -0.40 -11.19 2.27
CA VAL A 75 -0.79 -11.58 0.90
C VAL A 75 -1.34 -13.01 0.82
N HIS A 76 -0.86 -13.95 1.65
CA HIS A 76 -1.42 -15.30 1.66
C HIS A 76 -2.80 -15.37 2.29
N ARG A 77 -3.12 -14.47 3.24
CA ARG A 77 -4.41 -14.41 3.92
C ARG A 77 -5.49 -13.62 3.16
N SER A 78 -5.13 -12.72 2.26
CA SER A 78 -6.05 -12.00 1.36
C SER A 78 -6.31 -12.82 0.09
N ASP A 79 -7.54 -13.14 -0.29
CA ASP A 79 -7.80 -13.84 -1.57
C ASP A 79 -7.62 -12.93 -2.79
N LEU A 80 -8.08 -11.68 -2.66
CA LEU A 80 -7.86 -10.59 -3.61
C LEU A 80 -7.12 -9.46 -2.89
N ILE A 81 -6.23 -8.75 -3.58
CA ILE A 81 -5.47 -7.65 -2.98
C ILE A 81 -5.14 -6.60 -4.04
N THR A 82 -5.32 -5.32 -3.69
CA THR A 82 -5.00 -4.16 -4.54
C THR A 82 -4.53 -2.99 -3.67
N CYS A 83 -3.86 -2.00 -4.27
CA CYS A 83 -3.56 -0.73 -3.63
C CYS A 83 -3.88 0.48 -4.50
N TYR A 84 -3.72 1.67 -3.93
CA TYR A 84 -3.67 2.93 -4.66
C TYR A 84 -2.62 2.86 -5.77
N ARG A 85 -2.88 3.51 -6.90
CA ARG A 85 -1.98 3.60 -8.05
C ARG A 85 -1.46 5.01 -8.26
N MET A 86 -1.92 5.98 -7.45
CA MET A 86 -1.48 7.37 -7.49
C MET A 86 -0.82 7.84 -6.19
N ALA A 87 0.32 8.53 -6.32
CA ALA A 87 0.96 9.34 -5.27
C ALA A 87 1.18 10.76 -5.83
N PRO A 88 0.44 11.78 -5.37
CA PRO A 88 -0.52 11.78 -4.24
C PRO A 88 -1.77 10.93 -4.48
N HIS A 89 -2.44 10.52 -3.38
CA HIS A 89 -3.54 9.56 -3.36
C HIS A 89 -4.88 10.13 -3.86
N GLU A 90 -4.97 10.35 -5.15
CA GLU A 90 -6.19 10.85 -5.81
C GLU A 90 -7.16 9.71 -6.16
N ASP A 91 -6.68 8.46 -6.19
CA ASP A 91 -7.42 7.28 -6.63
C ASP A 91 -7.89 6.35 -5.49
N HIS A 92 -8.01 6.89 -4.27
CA HIS A 92 -8.37 6.10 -3.10
C HIS A 92 -9.77 5.48 -3.24
N MET A 93 -10.77 6.23 -3.73
CA MET A 93 -12.12 5.71 -3.91
C MET A 93 -12.19 4.69 -5.05
N GLU A 94 -11.46 4.93 -6.13
CA GLU A 94 -11.35 4.04 -7.29
C GLU A 94 -10.73 2.70 -6.89
N THR A 95 -9.77 2.72 -5.96
CA THR A 95 -9.17 1.50 -5.41
C THR A 95 -10.15 0.73 -4.52
N LYS A 96 -10.90 1.43 -3.66
CA LYS A 96 -11.92 0.80 -2.82
C LYS A 96 -13.02 0.18 -3.68
N GLU A 97 -13.49 0.90 -4.70
CA GLU A 97 -14.45 0.38 -5.67
C GLU A 97 -13.89 -0.84 -6.40
N ARG A 98 -12.64 -0.79 -6.87
CA ARG A 98 -11.98 -1.93 -7.55
C ARG A 98 -11.91 -3.16 -6.65
N ALA A 99 -11.53 -3.02 -5.38
CA ALA A 99 -11.47 -4.12 -4.43
C ALA A 99 -12.83 -4.78 -4.20
N VAL A 100 -13.89 -3.97 -4.02
CA VAL A 100 -15.26 -4.46 -3.85
C VAL A 100 -15.81 -5.06 -5.14
N ARG A 101 -15.58 -4.43 -6.29
CA ARG A 101 -16.00 -4.95 -7.60
C ARG A 101 -15.36 -6.30 -7.88
N ASN A 102 -14.05 -6.44 -7.66
CA ASN A 102 -13.34 -7.71 -7.85
C ASN A 102 -13.90 -8.79 -6.92
N LEU A 103 -14.22 -8.45 -5.66
CA LEU A 103 -14.86 -9.38 -4.72
C LEU A 103 -16.22 -9.86 -5.24
N LEU A 104 -17.11 -8.93 -5.61
CA LEU A 104 -18.45 -9.26 -6.08
C LEU A 104 -18.43 -10.05 -7.39
N THR A 105 -17.56 -9.68 -8.34
CA THR A 105 -17.37 -10.41 -9.59
C THR A 105 -16.86 -11.83 -9.34
N HIS A 106 -15.89 -12.01 -8.44
CA HIS A 106 -15.39 -13.33 -8.10
C HIS A 106 -16.48 -14.21 -7.47
N LEU A 107 -17.20 -13.70 -6.47
CA LEU A 107 -18.30 -14.42 -5.83
C LEU A 107 -19.40 -14.83 -6.82
N ALA A 108 -19.80 -13.91 -7.72
CA ALA A 108 -20.82 -14.18 -8.72
C ALA A 108 -20.39 -15.21 -9.76
N SER A 109 -19.08 -15.31 -10.05
CA SER A 109 -18.55 -16.25 -11.03
C SER A 109 -18.54 -17.71 -10.56
N GLY A 110 -18.50 -17.95 -9.24
CA GLY A 110 -18.28 -19.27 -8.66
C GLY A 110 -16.91 -19.88 -9.02
N ALA A 111 -15.97 -19.07 -9.52
CA ALA A 111 -14.62 -19.52 -9.85
C ALA A 111 -13.85 -19.97 -8.59
N PRO A 112 -12.88 -20.89 -8.72
CA PRO A 112 -11.98 -21.22 -7.62
C PRO A 112 -11.15 -19.98 -7.22
N ARG A 113 -10.68 -19.95 -5.96
CA ARG A 113 -9.81 -18.88 -5.46
C ARG A 113 -8.66 -18.57 -6.44
N PRO A 114 -8.40 -17.29 -6.74
CA PRO A 114 -7.36 -16.92 -7.69
C PRO A 114 -5.97 -17.19 -7.12
N LEU A 115 -5.02 -17.36 -8.05
CA LEU A 115 -3.60 -17.39 -7.79
C LEU A 115 -3.09 -15.98 -7.53
N LYS A 116 -2.03 -15.86 -6.72
CA LYS A 116 -1.31 -14.61 -6.50
C LYS A 116 0.18 -14.86 -6.71
N ALA A 117 0.83 -14.07 -7.55
CA ALA A 117 2.28 -13.94 -7.56
C ALA A 117 2.66 -12.74 -6.70
N TRP A 118 3.41 -13.00 -5.62
CA TRP A 118 3.96 -11.97 -4.73
C TRP A 118 5.47 -11.90 -4.91
N VAL A 119 5.97 -10.73 -5.31
CA VAL A 119 7.40 -10.49 -5.53
C VAL A 119 7.85 -9.35 -4.60
N PRO A 120 8.61 -9.66 -3.53
CA PRO A 120 9.24 -8.63 -2.72
C PRO A 120 10.38 -7.95 -3.51
N VAL A 121 10.42 -6.62 -3.48
CA VAL A 121 11.46 -5.83 -4.16
C VAL A 121 12.24 -5.06 -3.10
N PRO A 122 13.52 -5.38 -2.83
CA PRO A 122 14.25 -4.88 -1.67
C PRO A 122 14.72 -3.42 -1.87
N VAL A 123 13.76 -2.51 -1.87
CA VAL A 123 13.93 -1.07 -2.04
C VAL A 123 13.17 -0.37 -0.92
N LEU A 124 13.78 0.68 -0.38
CA LEU A 124 13.18 1.62 0.57
C LEU A 124 13.26 3.01 -0.04
N LEU A 125 12.12 3.67 -0.17
CA LEU A 125 12.02 5.04 -0.67
C LEU A 125 11.16 5.83 0.31
N ALA A 126 11.51 7.10 0.53
CA ALA A 126 10.63 8.01 1.25
C ALA A 126 9.41 8.35 0.37
N GLY A 127 8.25 8.60 0.98
CA GLY A 127 7.02 8.92 0.24
C GLY A 127 7.15 10.14 -0.69
N GLU A 128 8.04 11.07 -0.34
CA GLU A 128 8.32 12.28 -1.12
C GLU A 128 9.15 12.02 -2.39
N GLN A 129 9.71 10.82 -2.52
CA GLN A 129 10.44 10.37 -3.71
C GLN A 129 9.54 9.57 -4.65
N THR A 130 8.36 9.13 -4.20
CA THR A 130 7.55 8.11 -4.89
C THR A 130 6.34 8.67 -5.64
N SER A 131 6.33 9.97 -6.00
CA SER A 131 5.19 10.53 -6.72
C SER A 131 5.03 9.94 -8.11
N THR A 132 3.88 9.33 -8.37
CA THR A 132 3.54 8.71 -9.67
C THR A 132 3.23 9.72 -10.78
N ARG A 133 3.33 11.03 -10.49
CA ARG A 133 3.16 12.11 -11.48
C ARG A 133 4.42 12.37 -12.30
N ILE A 134 5.58 11.99 -11.78
CA ILE A 134 6.89 12.28 -12.37
C ILE A 134 7.67 10.98 -12.61
N GLU A 135 8.71 11.06 -13.43
CA GLU A 135 9.61 9.92 -13.61
C GLU A 135 10.46 9.69 -12.36
N PRO A 136 10.82 8.43 -12.05
CA PRO A 136 10.52 7.22 -12.83
C PRO A 136 9.18 6.56 -12.47
N ALA A 137 8.55 6.96 -11.36
CA ALA A 137 7.33 6.32 -10.84
C ALA A 137 6.19 6.34 -11.87
N LYS A 138 6.05 7.41 -12.65
CA LYS A 138 5.08 7.53 -13.74
C LYS A 138 5.20 6.37 -14.74
N SER A 139 6.39 6.11 -15.27
CA SER A 139 6.61 5.00 -16.21
C SER A 139 6.46 3.64 -15.54
N VAL A 140 6.93 3.49 -14.29
CA VAL A 140 6.78 2.25 -13.53
C VAL A 140 5.31 1.88 -13.32
N TYR A 141 4.47 2.84 -12.91
CA TYR A 141 3.05 2.62 -12.69
C TYR A 141 2.24 2.54 -13.99
N ALA A 142 2.71 3.12 -15.10
CA ALA A 142 2.08 2.96 -16.41
C ALA A 142 2.07 1.50 -16.90
N ALA A 143 2.99 0.66 -16.41
CA ALA A 143 3.01 -0.77 -16.73
C ALA A 143 1.90 -1.58 -16.02
N VAL A 144 1.32 -1.07 -14.93
CA VAL A 144 0.26 -1.75 -14.17
C VAL A 144 -0.98 -2.06 -15.03
N PRO A 145 -1.62 -1.08 -15.71
CA PRO A 145 -2.76 -1.37 -16.59
C PRO A 145 -2.40 -2.29 -17.76
N GLU A 146 -1.16 -2.29 -18.24
CA GLU A 146 -0.72 -3.24 -19.28
C GLU A 146 -0.70 -4.69 -18.79
N VAL A 147 -0.39 -4.92 -17.52
CA VAL A 147 -0.43 -6.25 -16.89
C VAL A 147 -1.86 -6.64 -16.53
N GLU A 148 -2.64 -5.70 -15.99
CA GLU A 148 -4.06 -5.91 -15.67
C GLU A 148 -4.90 -6.28 -16.90
N ALA A 149 -4.57 -5.73 -18.08
CA ALA A 149 -5.28 -6.03 -19.33
C ALA A 149 -4.99 -7.42 -19.93
N ARG A 150 -4.07 -8.21 -19.33
CA ARG A 150 -3.75 -9.56 -19.83
C ARG A 150 -4.88 -10.53 -19.51
N GLU A 151 -5.19 -11.39 -20.47
CA GLU A 151 -6.14 -12.48 -20.24
C GLU A 151 -5.70 -13.35 -19.05
N GLY A 152 -6.63 -13.66 -18.16
CA GLY A 152 -6.37 -14.45 -16.95
C GLY A 152 -5.85 -13.66 -15.75
N VAL A 153 -5.63 -12.34 -15.87
CA VAL A 153 -5.32 -11.43 -14.74
C VAL A 153 -6.60 -10.75 -14.23
N ILE A 154 -6.75 -10.68 -12.91
CA ILE A 154 -7.84 -9.96 -12.22
C ILE A 154 -7.37 -8.56 -11.79
N ASP A 155 -6.19 -8.47 -11.17
CA ASP A 155 -5.62 -7.21 -10.70
C ASP A 155 -4.09 -7.28 -10.67
N ALA A 156 -3.44 -6.13 -10.80
CA ALA A 156 -2.02 -5.95 -10.63
C ALA A 156 -1.76 -4.68 -9.82
N ALA A 157 -0.80 -4.75 -8.91
CA ALA A 157 -0.52 -3.66 -7.97
C ALA A 157 0.96 -3.62 -7.56
N ILE A 158 1.44 -2.41 -7.31
CA ILE A 158 2.79 -2.10 -6.83
C ILE A 158 2.67 -1.30 -5.54
N TRP A 159 3.24 -1.84 -4.47
CA TRP A 159 3.46 -1.15 -3.22
C TRP A 159 4.90 -0.65 -3.16
N VAL A 160 5.09 0.63 -2.85
CA VAL A 160 6.42 1.19 -2.62
C VAL A 160 6.93 0.86 -1.21
N GLY A 161 6.02 0.49 -0.31
CA GLY A 161 6.32 0.26 1.11
C GLY A 161 6.45 1.56 1.90
N TYR A 162 6.59 1.43 3.22
CA TYR A 162 6.71 2.56 4.13
C TYR A 162 8.01 2.45 4.90
N ALA A 163 8.98 3.28 4.52
CA ALA A 163 10.36 3.20 4.98
C ALA A 163 10.56 3.52 6.47
N TRP A 164 9.61 4.23 7.11
CA TRP A 164 9.77 4.74 8.47
C TRP A 164 9.31 3.78 9.57
N ALA A 165 8.61 2.68 9.25
CA ALA A 165 8.27 1.65 10.23
C ALA A 165 9.44 0.68 10.41
N ASP A 166 10.09 0.56 11.57
CA ASP A 166 11.19 -0.42 11.69
C ASP A 166 10.69 -1.87 11.82
N GLU A 167 10.30 -2.48 10.69
CA GLU A 167 9.70 -3.83 10.65
C GLU A 167 10.35 -4.73 9.57
N PRO A 168 10.46 -6.07 9.78
CA PRO A 168 11.05 -7.00 8.79
C PRO A 168 10.37 -7.05 7.42
N ARG A 169 9.13 -6.54 7.33
CA ARG A 169 8.32 -6.49 6.11
C ARG A 169 8.53 -5.23 5.28
N ASN A 170 9.35 -4.29 5.75
CA ASN A 170 9.66 -3.05 5.04
C ASN A 170 10.36 -3.29 3.73
N ARG A 171 9.65 -3.02 2.64
CA ARG A 171 10.14 -3.07 1.26
C ARG A 171 8.99 -2.77 0.32
N ALA A 172 9.33 -2.41 -0.91
CA ALA A 172 8.40 -2.50 -2.02
C ALA A 172 7.95 -3.96 -2.26
N ALA A 173 6.76 -4.13 -2.82
CA ALA A 173 6.22 -5.42 -3.20
C ALA A 173 5.33 -5.29 -4.44
N VAL A 174 5.32 -6.32 -5.26
CA VAL A 174 4.39 -6.45 -6.39
C VAL A 174 3.47 -7.63 -6.12
N VAL A 175 2.18 -7.44 -6.35
CA VAL A 175 1.22 -8.55 -6.40
C VAL A 175 0.43 -8.50 -7.69
N VAL A 176 0.36 -9.65 -8.36
CA VAL A 176 -0.57 -9.88 -9.47
C VAL A 176 -1.48 -11.03 -9.08
N THR A 177 -2.78 -10.85 -9.26
CA THR A 177 -3.82 -11.81 -8.89
C THR A 177 -4.57 -12.24 -10.14
N GLY A 178 -4.87 -13.53 -10.30
CA GLY A 178 -5.54 -14.04 -11.50
C GLY A 178 -5.78 -15.54 -11.50
N HIS A 179 -6.25 -16.07 -12.62
CA HIS A 179 -6.51 -17.51 -12.80
C HIS A 179 -5.49 -18.19 -13.71
N ASP A 180 -4.76 -17.43 -14.54
CA ASP A 180 -3.71 -17.98 -15.41
C ASP A 180 -2.33 -17.82 -14.75
N GLU A 181 -1.71 -18.94 -14.38
CA GLU A 181 -0.43 -18.96 -13.65
C GLU A 181 0.70 -18.27 -14.43
N GLN A 182 0.74 -18.43 -15.75
CA GLN A 182 1.79 -17.87 -16.59
C GLN A 182 1.62 -16.35 -16.72
N ALA A 183 0.41 -15.86 -16.97
CA ALA A 183 0.09 -14.44 -17.09
C ALA A 183 0.32 -13.71 -15.76
N VAL A 184 -0.09 -14.33 -14.64
CA VAL A 184 0.11 -13.81 -13.29
C VAL A 184 1.60 -13.72 -12.94
N SER A 185 2.35 -14.81 -13.13
CA SER A 185 3.78 -14.84 -12.78
C SER A 185 4.61 -13.90 -13.67
N ALA A 186 4.39 -13.92 -14.99
CA ALA A 186 5.07 -13.03 -15.92
C ALA A 186 4.65 -11.56 -15.77
N GLY A 187 3.43 -11.32 -15.28
CA GLY A 187 2.96 -9.98 -14.91
C GLY A 187 3.72 -9.43 -13.70
N ALA A 188 3.78 -10.23 -12.64
CA ALA A 188 4.48 -9.83 -11.41
C ALA A 188 5.97 -9.62 -11.65
N GLU A 189 6.62 -10.50 -12.42
CA GLU A 189 8.04 -10.34 -12.76
C GLU A 189 8.29 -9.07 -13.58
N LYS A 190 7.42 -8.76 -14.56
CA LYS A 190 7.54 -7.53 -15.37
C LYS A 190 7.51 -6.28 -14.49
N LEU A 191 6.51 -6.18 -13.60
CA LEU A 191 6.37 -5.01 -12.73
C LEU A 191 7.51 -4.92 -11.71
N ALA A 192 7.86 -6.04 -11.08
CA ALA A 192 8.93 -6.08 -10.08
C ALA A 192 10.30 -5.72 -10.68
N ARG A 193 10.59 -6.22 -11.89
CA ARG A 193 11.82 -5.88 -12.62
C ARG A 193 11.83 -4.40 -13.03
N GLY A 194 10.71 -3.88 -13.54
CA GLY A 194 10.60 -2.45 -13.88
C GLY A 194 10.85 -1.54 -12.67
N PHE A 195 10.27 -1.87 -11.52
CA PHE A 195 10.52 -1.14 -10.28
C PHE A 195 11.99 -1.26 -9.83
N TRP A 196 12.53 -2.47 -9.85
CA TRP A 196 13.92 -2.71 -9.45
C TRP A 196 14.90 -1.95 -10.34
N ASP A 197 14.74 -2.00 -11.66
CA ASP A 197 15.65 -1.37 -12.61
C ASP A 197 15.66 0.17 -12.45
N ALA A 198 14.50 0.77 -12.17
CA ALA A 198 14.33 2.21 -11.95
C ALA A 198 14.73 2.71 -10.54
N ARG A 199 15.06 1.81 -9.59
CA ARG A 199 15.17 2.14 -8.16
C ARG A 199 16.15 3.28 -7.81
N HIS A 200 17.17 3.49 -8.65
CA HIS A 200 18.20 4.52 -8.43
C HIS A 200 17.85 5.87 -9.05
N ASP A 201 16.78 5.92 -9.84
CA ASP A 201 16.34 7.12 -10.55
C ASP A 201 15.24 7.87 -9.79
N PHE A 202 14.72 7.31 -8.69
CA PHE A 202 13.76 7.98 -7.80
C PHE A 202 14.46 9.12 -7.05
N ASP A 203 13.85 10.31 -7.08
CA ASP A 203 14.36 11.52 -6.43
C ASP A 203 13.20 12.33 -5.84
N PHE A 204 13.52 13.30 -4.99
CA PHE A 204 12.54 14.18 -4.39
C PHE A 204 11.75 14.96 -5.45
N VAL A 205 10.44 15.07 -5.24
CA VAL A 205 9.52 15.79 -6.15
C VAL A 205 9.79 17.29 -6.24
N ALA A 206 10.46 17.85 -5.24
CA ALA A 206 10.76 19.26 -5.10
C ALA A 206 12.25 19.45 -4.77
N PRO A 207 12.83 20.63 -5.05
CA PRO A 207 14.18 20.94 -4.60
C PRO A 207 14.32 20.73 -3.10
N THR A 208 15.42 20.09 -2.71
CA THR A 208 15.79 19.88 -1.31
C THR A 208 17.06 20.65 -0.99
N GLY A 209 17.24 21.00 0.28
CA GLY A 209 18.36 21.78 0.75
C GLY A 209 18.38 21.88 2.27
N THR A 210 19.39 22.54 2.81
CA THR A 210 19.36 22.92 4.22
C THR A 210 18.30 24.00 4.43
N PHE A 211 17.84 24.18 5.67
CA PHE A 211 16.84 25.20 5.97
C PHE A 211 17.32 26.61 5.60
N ASP A 212 18.57 26.94 5.95
CA ASP A 212 19.17 28.24 5.64
C ASP A 212 19.22 28.49 4.12
N ASP A 213 19.65 27.49 3.33
CA ASP A 213 19.71 27.61 1.86
C ASP A 213 18.32 27.85 1.26
N ILE A 214 17.30 27.14 1.74
CA ILE A 214 15.92 27.28 1.26
C ILE A 214 15.35 28.65 1.64
N LEU A 215 15.65 29.16 2.84
CA LEU A 215 15.22 30.49 3.26
C LEU A 215 15.91 31.59 2.45
N ASP A 216 17.21 31.48 2.21
CA ASP A 216 17.96 32.42 1.37
C ASP A 216 17.39 32.46 -0.05
N GLU A 217 17.07 31.30 -0.64
CA GLU A 217 16.38 31.21 -1.94
C GLU A 217 14.99 31.88 -1.91
N ALA A 218 14.19 31.59 -0.88
CA ALA A 218 12.84 32.13 -0.73
C ALA A 218 12.83 33.67 -0.58
N LEU A 219 13.79 34.21 0.18
CA LEU A 219 13.94 35.65 0.42
C LEU A 219 14.45 36.39 -0.82
N ALA A 220 15.37 35.80 -1.58
CA ALA A 220 15.89 36.36 -2.81
C ALA A 220 14.88 36.29 -3.98
N GLY A 221 13.98 35.31 -3.98
CA GLY A 221 12.98 35.12 -5.02
C GLY A 221 11.81 36.11 -4.95
N GLU A 222 11.18 36.39 -6.10
CA GLU A 222 10.00 37.28 -6.20
C GLU A 222 8.65 36.52 -6.12
N ARG A 223 8.65 35.18 -6.26
CA ARG A 223 7.43 34.36 -6.29
C ARG A 223 6.80 34.22 -4.90
N ARG A 224 5.49 34.47 -4.80
CA ARG A 224 4.71 34.35 -3.55
C ARG A 224 3.33 33.70 -3.82
N PRO A 225 2.79 32.86 -2.92
CA PRO A 225 3.43 32.38 -1.69
C PRO A 225 4.60 31.42 -1.99
N TYR A 226 5.56 31.34 -1.08
CA TYR A 226 6.63 30.33 -1.09
C TYR A 226 6.26 29.27 -0.06
N TYR A 227 6.33 28.00 -0.42
CA TYR A 227 5.98 26.88 0.45
C TYR A 227 7.25 26.09 0.76
N VAL A 228 7.56 25.95 2.06
CA VAL A 228 8.64 25.09 2.57
C VAL A 228 7.98 23.92 3.27
N SER A 229 8.35 22.71 2.87
CA SER A 229 7.90 21.48 3.53
C SER A 229 9.01 20.96 4.41
N ASP A 230 8.73 20.73 5.70
CA ASP A 230 9.63 19.96 6.56
C ASP A 230 9.41 18.47 6.31
N THR A 231 10.35 17.89 5.57
CA THR A 231 10.33 16.49 5.16
C THR A 231 10.72 15.55 6.30
N GLY A 232 11.46 16.05 7.28
CA GLY A 232 11.99 15.30 8.42
C GLY A 232 10.98 15.13 9.56
N ASP A 233 10.03 16.05 9.69
CA ASP A 233 8.96 15.99 10.69
C ASP A 233 7.56 16.13 10.06
N ASN A 234 7.26 15.23 9.12
CA ASN A 234 6.00 15.23 8.38
C ASN A 234 4.94 14.33 9.06
N PRO A 235 3.87 14.88 9.68
CA PRO A 235 2.85 14.07 10.35
C PRO A 235 2.04 13.18 9.39
N THR A 236 1.98 13.56 8.10
CA THR A 236 1.33 12.71 7.07
C THR A 236 2.12 11.45 6.76
N ALA A 237 3.40 11.42 7.12
CA ALA A 237 4.30 10.27 7.04
C ALA A 237 4.71 9.76 8.44
N GLY A 238 3.85 9.94 9.46
CA GLY A 238 4.04 9.40 10.80
C GLY A 238 4.98 10.20 11.71
N GLY A 239 5.47 11.37 11.29
CA GLY A 239 6.21 12.31 12.13
C GLY A 239 5.36 12.91 13.27
N ALA A 240 6.02 13.51 14.26
CA ALA A 240 5.34 14.05 15.44
C ALA A 240 4.75 15.45 15.19
N GLY A 241 5.32 16.21 14.26
CA GLY A 241 4.97 17.61 14.02
C GLY A 241 5.34 18.52 15.19
N ASP A 242 6.29 18.13 16.02
CA ASP A 242 6.73 18.85 17.23
C ASP A 242 8.04 19.62 17.04
N VAL A 243 8.61 19.55 15.84
CA VAL A 243 9.81 20.27 15.46
C VAL A 243 9.48 21.74 15.19
N THR A 244 10.05 22.62 16.01
CA THR A 244 9.71 24.07 16.00
C THR A 244 10.68 24.95 15.23
N TRP A 245 11.77 24.42 14.67
CA TRP A 245 12.79 25.27 14.01
C TRP A 245 12.32 25.90 12.70
N GLY A 246 11.22 25.44 12.10
CA GLY A 246 10.61 26.00 10.90
C GLY A 246 9.48 27.03 11.12
N LEU A 247 9.15 27.37 12.39
CA LEU A 247 8.05 28.28 12.76
C LEU A 247 8.46 29.76 12.89
#